data_AF-A0A9E3I8D4-F1
#
_entry.id   AF-A0A9E3I8D4-F1
#
_cell.length_a   1.000
_cell.length_b   1.000
_cell.length_c   1.000
_cell.angle_alpha   90.00
_cell.angle_beta   90.00
_cell.angle_gamma   90.00
#
_symmetry.space_group_name_H-M   'P 1'
#
loop_
_entity.id
_entity.type
_entity.pdbx_description
1 polymer ?
#
loop_
_entity_poly.entity_id
_entity_poly.type
_entity_poly.pdbx_seq_one_letter_code
_entity_poly.pdbx_strand_id
1 'polypeptide(L)'
;MKKVLKISALVVAALLVFMSQSVLAQPTFQVYSPDVLFSGDFFDDQDTHFVDTSPFELWAIGAYHTNTDSLTNVRLLLSVPDGEVGTITITGLSGTGDPVFVGSFDDTSFFPDNFNSHYPLQDDVSDFLVFNIDPFADVGDPIFDYNADNGGSITPTNTTGQVKEYLVTVSGYTSVHFDMYGQEISDIDNKLKASWEMSPGSHDVTWIPAPGAILLSGIGVALVGWMRRRHTL
;
A
#
# COMPACT_ATOMS: atom_id res chain seq x y z
N MET A 1 28.26 -21.22 -36.61
CA MET A 1 28.42 -20.50 -35.32
C MET A 1 27.65 -19.18 -35.23
N LYS A 2 27.82 -18.21 -36.15
CA LYS A 2 27.19 -16.88 -36.04
C LYS A 2 25.64 -16.87 -35.99
N LYS A 3 24.96 -17.82 -36.64
CA LYS A 3 23.49 -17.92 -36.62
C LYS A 3 22.94 -18.44 -35.27
N VAL A 4 23.59 -19.42 -34.67
CA VAL A 4 23.16 -20.03 -33.39
C VAL A 4 23.26 -19.01 -32.26
N LEU A 5 24.34 -18.22 -32.21
CA LEU A 5 24.53 -17.20 -31.18
C LEU A 5 23.45 -16.09 -31.22
N LYS A 6 23.02 -15.69 -32.42
CA LYS A 6 21.96 -14.69 -32.59
C LYS A 6 20.61 -15.19 -32.10
N ILE A 7 20.29 -16.46 -32.35
CA ILE A 7 19.03 -17.07 -31.91
C ILE A 7 19.02 -17.20 -30.38
N SER A 8 20.11 -17.66 -29.77
CA SER A 8 20.21 -17.79 -28.31
C SER A 8 20.06 -16.44 -27.59
N ALA A 9 20.68 -15.37 -28.10
CA ALA A 9 20.54 -14.03 -27.51
C ALA A 9 19.11 -13.50 -27.58
N LEU A 10 18.41 -13.74 -28.69
CA LEU A 10 17.01 -13.33 -28.88
C LEU A 10 16.06 -14.10 -27.96
N VAL A 11 16.31 -15.41 -27.75
CA VAL A 11 15.53 -16.24 -26.82
C VAL A 11 15.72 -15.78 -25.37
N VAL A 12 16.96 -15.47 -24.97
CA VAL A 12 17.24 -14.96 -23.61
C VAL A 12 16.60 -13.59 -23.39
N ALA A 13 16.71 -12.67 -24.37
CA ALA A 13 16.06 -11.36 -24.28
C ALA A 13 14.53 -11.48 -24.20
N ALA A 14 13.93 -12.36 -25.01
CA ALA A 14 12.51 -12.64 -24.95
C ALA A 14 12.11 -13.20 -23.58
N LEU A 15 12.83 -14.19 -23.05
CA LEU A 15 12.56 -14.77 -21.74
C LEU A 15 12.67 -13.73 -20.62
N LEU A 16 13.64 -12.81 -20.67
CA LEU A 16 13.78 -11.75 -19.67
C LEU A 16 12.63 -10.74 -19.72
N VAL A 17 12.12 -10.43 -20.91
CA VAL A 17 10.94 -9.56 -21.08
C VAL A 17 9.66 -10.28 -20.61
N PHE A 18 9.55 -11.59 -20.83
CA PHE A 18 8.41 -12.37 -20.33
C PHE A 18 8.46 -12.63 -18.82
N MET A 19 9.65 -12.61 -18.22
CA MET A 19 9.85 -12.80 -16.78
C MET A 19 9.85 -11.49 -15.99
N SER A 20 9.90 -10.33 -16.65
CA SER A 20 9.70 -9.03 -15.98
C SER A 20 8.22 -8.75 -15.78
N GLN A 21 7.58 -9.50 -14.89
CA GLN A 21 6.29 -9.10 -14.36
C GLN A 21 6.53 -8.18 -13.16
N SER A 22 5.86 -7.03 -13.15
CA SER A 22 5.79 -6.19 -11.95
C SER A 22 5.07 -6.99 -10.87
N VAL A 23 5.79 -7.32 -9.80
CA VAL A 23 5.17 -7.80 -8.57
C VAL A 23 4.86 -6.54 -7.78
N LEU A 24 3.68 -5.98 -8.00
CA LEU A 24 3.17 -4.90 -7.15
C LEU A 24 2.83 -5.56 -5.80
N ALA A 25 3.47 -5.08 -4.74
CA ALA A 25 3.20 -5.56 -3.40
C ALA A 25 1.90 -4.89 -2.94
N GLN A 26 0.80 -5.63 -3.05
CA GLN A 26 -0.47 -5.16 -2.51
C GLN A 26 -0.33 -4.96 -0.99
N PRO A 27 -0.69 -3.79 -0.44
CA PRO A 27 -0.66 -3.58 1.01
C PRO A 27 -1.73 -4.40 1.74
N THR A 28 -1.40 -4.88 2.95
CA THR A 28 -2.34 -5.56 3.86
C THR A 28 -3.53 -4.68 4.21
N PHE A 29 -3.30 -3.38 4.41
CA PHE A 29 -4.31 -2.38 4.70
C PHE A 29 -4.26 -1.28 3.65
N GLN A 30 -5.42 -0.93 3.10
CA GLN A 30 -5.57 0.19 2.15
C GLN A 30 -6.82 0.99 2.50
N VAL A 31 -6.79 2.28 2.16
CA VAL A 31 -7.96 3.16 2.16
C VAL A 31 -8.14 3.71 0.75
N TYR A 32 -9.39 3.84 0.33
CA TYR A 32 -9.77 4.28 -1.00
C TYR A 32 -11.07 5.09 -0.95
N SER A 33 -11.22 6.10 -1.80
CA SER A 33 -12.50 6.78 -1.98
C SER A 33 -12.91 6.76 -3.46
N PRO A 34 -14.09 6.22 -3.82
CA PRO A 34 -14.58 6.26 -5.20
C PRO A 34 -15.04 7.66 -5.65
N ASP A 35 -15.36 8.54 -4.69
CA ASP A 35 -15.92 9.87 -4.96
C ASP A 35 -14.84 10.95 -5.14
N VAL A 36 -13.62 10.70 -4.63
CA VAL A 36 -12.50 11.63 -4.71
C VAL A 36 -11.74 11.34 -5.99
N LEU A 37 -11.94 12.19 -7.01
CA LEU A 37 -11.49 11.87 -8.35
C LEU A 37 -9.96 11.91 -8.52
N PHE A 38 -9.20 12.71 -7.78
CA PHE A 38 -7.73 12.77 -7.85
C PHE A 38 -7.14 13.43 -6.60
N SER A 39 -6.11 12.80 -6.01
CA SER A 39 -5.15 13.44 -5.11
C SER A 39 -4.33 14.45 -5.93
N GLY A 40 -4.27 15.70 -5.49
CA GLY A 40 -3.36 16.67 -6.09
C GLY A 40 -1.91 16.37 -5.68
N ASP A 41 -0.94 16.87 -6.47
CA ASP A 41 0.50 16.93 -6.14
C ASP A 41 0.77 17.85 -4.92
N PHE A 42 0.17 17.56 -3.77
CA PHE A 42 0.61 18.12 -2.50
C PHE A 42 1.70 17.19 -1.94
N PHE A 43 2.91 17.37 -2.50
CA PHE A 43 4.19 16.88 -1.94
C PHE A 43 4.55 15.38 -2.08
N ASP A 44 4.35 14.79 -3.27
CA ASP A 44 4.95 13.50 -3.70
C ASP A 44 4.54 12.22 -2.93
N ASP A 45 3.60 12.28 -1.99
CA ASP A 45 3.00 11.07 -1.39
C ASP A 45 1.65 10.77 -2.08
N GLN A 46 1.73 9.96 -3.15
CA GLN A 46 0.65 9.77 -4.13
C GLN A 46 -0.49 8.86 -3.64
N ASP A 47 -0.36 8.25 -2.46
CA ASP A 47 -1.35 7.34 -1.88
C ASP A 47 -2.23 7.99 -0.78
N THR A 48 -2.29 9.34 -0.75
CA THR A 48 -2.98 10.09 0.31
C THR A 48 -4.31 10.70 -0.16
N HIS A 49 -5.41 10.42 0.56
CA HIS A 49 -6.77 10.89 0.22
C HIS A 49 -7.05 12.24 0.86
N PHE A 50 -6.87 13.32 0.09
CA PHE A 50 -7.35 14.65 0.45
C PHE A 50 -8.77 14.87 -0.07
N VAL A 51 -9.68 15.32 0.78
CA VAL A 51 -11.10 15.44 0.44
C VAL A 51 -11.56 16.88 0.48
N ASP A 52 -12.00 17.41 -0.66
CA ASP A 52 -12.56 18.76 -0.83
C ASP A 52 -14.09 18.79 -0.93
N THR A 53 -14.72 17.61 -0.88
CA THR A 53 -16.18 17.41 -0.95
C THR A 53 -16.69 16.65 0.27
N SER A 54 -17.91 16.94 0.71
CA SER A 54 -18.50 16.32 1.90
C SER A 54 -20.03 16.30 1.72
N PRO A 55 -20.71 15.15 1.91
CA PRO A 55 -20.16 13.85 2.29
C PRO A 55 -19.50 13.11 1.11
N PHE A 56 -18.72 12.08 1.41
CA PHE A 56 -18.09 11.18 0.44
C PHE A 56 -18.00 9.75 1.00
N GLU A 57 -17.85 8.78 0.11
CA GLU A 57 -17.64 7.38 0.47
C GLU A 57 -16.16 7.06 0.70
N LEU A 58 -15.86 6.31 1.76
CA LEU A 58 -14.53 5.82 2.11
C LEU A 58 -14.58 4.29 2.25
N TRP A 59 -13.67 3.62 1.57
CA TRP A 59 -13.47 2.18 1.63
C TRP A 59 -12.22 1.89 2.45
N ALA A 60 -12.35 1.08 3.49
CA ALA A 60 -11.24 0.49 4.21
C ALA A 60 -11.12 -0.97 3.79
N ILE A 61 -9.94 -1.38 3.32
CA ILE A 61 -9.68 -2.67 2.71
C ILE A 61 -8.66 -3.45 3.54
N GLY A 62 -9.02 -4.67 3.94
CA GLY A 62 -8.10 -5.62 4.58
C GLY A 62 -7.84 -6.80 3.66
N ALA A 63 -6.62 -6.93 3.16
CA ALA A 63 -6.18 -8.01 2.28
C ALA A 63 -5.50 -9.13 3.07
N TYR A 64 -5.91 -10.37 2.82
CA TYR A 64 -5.30 -11.57 3.38
C TYR A 64 -4.24 -12.10 2.41
N HIS A 65 -2.98 -11.95 2.81
CA HIS A 65 -1.84 -12.46 2.05
C HIS A 65 -1.61 -13.95 2.33
N THR A 66 -0.66 -14.53 1.61
CA THR A 66 -0.21 -15.89 1.91
C THR A 66 0.30 -15.93 3.34
N ASN A 67 -0.31 -16.81 4.14
CA ASN A 67 -0.06 -17.02 5.58
C ASN A 67 -0.73 -16.03 6.53
N THR A 68 -1.50 -15.04 6.07
CA THR A 68 -2.29 -14.21 6.98
C THR A 68 -3.37 -15.07 7.64
N ASP A 69 -3.31 -15.19 8.96
CA ASP A 69 -4.29 -15.91 9.80
C ASP A 69 -5.43 -14.98 10.22
N SER A 70 -5.11 -13.75 10.64
CA SER A 70 -6.12 -12.75 11.00
C SER A 70 -5.63 -11.31 10.94
N LEU A 71 -6.58 -10.39 10.70
CA LEU A 71 -6.39 -8.94 10.72
C LEU A 71 -7.21 -8.33 11.87
N THR A 72 -6.55 -7.89 12.93
CA THR A 72 -7.19 -7.49 14.20
C THR A 72 -6.70 -6.13 14.68
N ASN A 73 -7.34 -5.60 15.74
CA ASN A 73 -6.99 -4.30 16.34
C ASN A 73 -6.89 -3.16 15.31
N VAL A 74 -7.78 -3.19 14.32
CA VAL A 74 -7.75 -2.30 13.17
C VAL A 74 -8.30 -0.93 13.56
N ARG A 75 -7.58 0.11 13.17
CA ARG A 75 -7.90 1.50 13.44
C ARG A 75 -7.93 2.27 12.13
N LEU A 76 -8.96 3.08 11.98
CA LEU A 76 -8.97 4.16 11.01
C LEU A 76 -8.35 5.39 11.69
N LEU A 77 -7.36 5.96 11.04
CA LEU A 77 -6.58 7.09 11.50
C LEU A 77 -6.88 8.28 10.59
N LEU A 78 -7.22 9.41 11.19
CA LEU A 78 -7.45 10.65 10.47
C LEU A 78 -6.42 11.67 10.95
N SER A 79 -5.63 12.20 10.03
CA SER A 79 -4.69 13.29 10.29
C SER A 79 -5.33 14.59 9.80
N VAL A 80 -5.52 15.54 10.71
CA VAL A 80 -6.07 16.88 10.45
C VAL A 80 -5.02 17.93 10.77
N PRO A 81 -4.99 19.10 10.11
CA PRO A 81 -3.97 20.11 10.38
C PRO A 81 -3.90 20.51 11.86
N ASP A 82 -2.67 20.62 12.37
CA ASP A 82 -2.39 20.97 13.78
C ASP A 82 -3.17 22.22 14.24
N GLY A 83 -3.89 22.06 15.35
CA GLY A 83 -4.65 23.13 16.00
C GLY A 83 -5.98 23.49 15.33
N GLU A 84 -6.35 22.86 14.23
CA GLU A 84 -7.68 23.04 13.64
C GLU A 84 -8.77 22.31 14.44
N VAL A 85 -9.98 22.88 14.44
CA VAL A 85 -11.13 22.31 15.15
C VAL A 85 -12.27 22.12 14.18
N GLY A 86 -12.79 20.90 14.12
CA GLY A 86 -13.89 20.55 13.25
C GLY A 86 -14.70 19.38 13.80
N THR A 87 -15.52 18.82 12.92
CA THR A 87 -16.35 17.65 13.21
C THR A 87 -16.23 16.67 12.07
N ILE A 88 -16.04 15.39 12.42
CA ILE A 88 -16.06 14.28 11.48
C ILE A 88 -17.08 13.26 11.96
N THR A 89 -17.99 12.87 11.07
CA THR A 89 -18.94 11.78 11.30
C THR A 89 -18.65 10.68 10.28
N ILE A 90 -18.55 9.44 10.77
CA ILE A 90 -18.31 8.27 9.93
C ILE A 90 -19.43 7.27 10.22
N THR A 91 -20.18 6.88 9.19
CA THR A 91 -21.29 5.92 9.29
C THR A 91 -20.99 4.71 8.42
N GLY A 92 -21.17 3.50 8.94
CA GLY A 92 -20.99 2.27 8.18
C GLY A 92 -22.04 2.11 7.08
N LEU A 93 -21.59 1.63 5.92
CA LEU A 93 -22.42 1.33 4.75
C LEU A 93 -22.42 -0.18 4.46
N SER A 94 -23.41 -0.64 3.68
CA SER A 94 -23.45 -2.02 3.17
C SER A 94 -23.34 -3.12 4.25
N GLY A 95 -23.84 -2.85 5.46
CA GLY A 95 -23.78 -3.78 6.60
C GLY A 95 -22.51 -3.67 7.44
N THR A 96 -21.57 -2.78 7.08
CA THR A 96 -20.45 -2.35 7.91
C THR A 96 -20.98 -1.61 9.15
N GLY A 97 -20.42 -1.89 10.33
CA GLY A 97 -20.76 -1.17 11.56
C GLY A 97 -20.13 0.23 11.62
N ASP A 98 -20.72 1.12 12.40
CA ASP A 98 -20.16 2.46 12.62
C ASP A 98 -18.82 2.38 13.39
N PRO A 99 -17.79 3.12 12.97
CA PRO A 99 -16.54 3.19 13.71
C PRO A 99 -16.72 3.76 15.12
N VAL A 100 -15.94 3.24 16.08
CA VAL A 100 -15.99 3.71 17.46
C VAL A 100 -14.85 4.69 17.72
N PHE A 101 -15.16 5.95 18.03
CA PHE A 101 -14.14 6.94 18.37
C PHE A 101 -13.32 6.52 19.60
N VAL A 102 -12.00 6.51 19.43
CA VAL A 102 -11.03 6.10 20.46
C VAL A 102 -10.49 7.30 21.21
N GLY A 103 -10.08 8.33 20.46
CA GLY A 103 -9.45 9.51 21.04
C GLY A 103 -8.89 10.46 19.99
N SER A 104 -8.47 11.62 20.51
CA SER A 104 -7.72 12.65 19.79
C SER A 104 -6.32 12.75 20.39
N PHE A 105 -5.32 12.92 19.54
CA PHE A 105 -3.91 13.02 19.93
C PHE A 105 -3.25 14.16 19.17
N ASP A 106 -2.34 14.87 19.83
CA ASP A 106 -1.56 16.00 19.30
C ASP A 106 -0.11 15.62 18.97
N ASP A 107 0.24 14.34 19.18
CA ASP A 107 1.55 13.79 18.86
C ASP A 107 1.45 12.33 18.37
N THR A 108 2.55 11.82 17.84
CA THR A 108 2.70 10.46 17.31
C THR A 108 3.00 9.41 18.40
N SER A 109 3.01 9.77 19.69
CA SER A 109 3.45 8.88 20.78
C SER A 109 2.50 7.70 21.05
N PHE A 110 1.27 7.76 20.53
CA PHE A 110 0.29 6.69 20.64
C PHE A 110 0.51 5.55 19.63
N PHE A 111 1.39 5.74 18.64
CA PHE A 111 1.68 4.71 17.66
C PHE A 111 2.53 3.56 18.23
N PRO A 112 2.36 2.33 17.71
CA PRO A 112 3.31 1.25 17.96
C PRO A 112 4.73 1.59 17.51
N ASP A 113 5.73 0.90 18.08
CA ASP A 113 7.14 1.07 17.68
C ASP A 113 7.35 0.80 16.18
N ASN A 114 8.22 1.60 15.54
CA ASN A 114 8.56 1.54 14.10
C ASN A 114 7.38 1.81 13.15
N PHE A 115 6.46 2.67 13.55
CA PHE A 115 5.38 3.14 12.69
C PHE A 115 5.92 3.90 11.47
N ASN A 116 5.27 3.75 10.31
CA ASN A 116 5.68 4.41 9.08
C ASN A 116 5.47 5.93 9.22
N SER A 117 6.56 6.70 9.24
CA SER A 117 6.49 8.18 9.25
C SER A 117 6.50 8.70 7.82
N HIS A 118 5.36 9.24 7.39
CA HIS A 118 5.18 9.92 6.12
C HIS A 118 4.39 11.23 6.34
N TYR A 119 4.24 12.07 5.31
CA TYR A 119 3.45 13.29 5.43
C TYR A 119 1.97 12.97 5.16
N PRO A 120 1.00 13.49 5.95
CA PRO A 120 1.14 14.48 7.01
C PRO A 120 1.26 13.88 8.43
N LEU A 121 1.58 12.60 8.57
CA LEU A 121 1.75 11.88 9.84
C LEU A 121 3.01 12.30 10.63
N GLN A 122 3.02 13.52 11.15
CA GLN A 122 4.14 14.12 11.87
C GLN A 122 3.64 15.04 13.00
N ASP A 123 4.38 15.09 14.10
CA ASP A 123 4.16 16.07 15.19
C ASP A 123 4.27 17.51 14.66
N ASP A 124 3.56 18.46 15.27
CA ASP A 124 3.48 19.87 14.85
C ASP A 124 3.01 20.09 13.39
N VAL A 125 2.47 19.05 12.74
CA VAL A 125 1.89 19.10 11.39
C VAL A 125 0.42 18.69 11.44
N SER A 126 0.12 17.60 12.15
CA SER A 126 -1.23 17.07 12.28
C SER A 126 -1.62 16.76 13.71
N ASP A 127 -2.88 17.02 14.03
CA ASP A 127 -3.61 16.34 15.09
C ASP A 127 -4.22 15.03 14.54
N PHE A 128 -4.39 14.04 15.41
CA PHE A 128 -4.85 12.70 15.03
C PHE A 128 -6.18 12.34 15.68
N LEU A 129 -7.14 11.90 14.88
CA LEU A 129 -8.39 11.32 15.35
C LEU A 129 -8.38 9.81 15.04
N VAL A 130 -8.54 8.99 16.07
CA VAL A 130 -8.46 7.53 15.94
C VAL A 130 -9.82 6.89 16.16
N PHE A 131 -10.21 6.01 15.25
CA PHE A 131 -11.44 5.25 15.31
C PHE A 131 -11.14 3.75 15.26
N ASN A 132 -11.82 2.95 16.10
CA ASN A 132 -11.84 1.51 15.93
C ASN A 132 -12.72 1.15 14.74
N ILE A 133 -12.20 0.34 13.84
CA ILE A 133 -12.98 -0.35 12.83
C ILE A 133 -12.78 -1.83 13.09
N ASP A 134 -13.85 -2.61 13.18
CA ASP A 134 -13.78 -4.02 13.61
C ASP A 134 -12.70 -4.82 12.83
N PRO A 135 -12.30 -6.01 13.31
CA PRO A 135 -11.43 -6.91 12.53
C PRO A 135 -11.94 -7.15 11.10
N PHE A 136 -11.03 -7.36 10.16
CA PHE A 136 -11.38 -7.81 8.81
C PHE A 136 -11.47 -9.32 8.77
N ALA A 137 -12.34 -9.86 7.92
CA ALA A 137 -12.44 -11.29 7.65
C ALA A 137 -11.94 -11.62 6.24
N ASP A 138 -11.42 -12.84 6.05
CA ASP A 138 -11.27 -13.41 4.72
C ASP A 138 -12.63 -13.97 4.27
N VAL A 139 -13.36 -13.19 3.47
CA VAL A 139 -14.67 -13.62 2.95
C VAL A 139 -14.57 -14.33 1.61
N GLY A 140 -13.35 -14.58 1.11
CA GLY A 140 -13.10 -15.24 -0.18
C GLY A 140 -13.36 -14.35 -1.39
N ASP A 141 -13.74 -13.09 -1.19
CA ASP A 141 -13.91 -12.12 -2.26
C ASP A 141 -12.55 -11.57 -2.71
N PRO A 142 -12.32 -11.40 -4.03
CA PRO A 142 -11.07 -10.86 -4.53
C PRO A 142 -10.91 -9.41 -4.08
N ILE A 143 -9.72 -9.05 -3.63
CA ILE A 143 -9.37 -7.67 -3.35
C ILE A 143 -8.68 -7.08 -4.58
N PHE A 144 -8.97 -5.81 -4.84
CA PHE A 144 -8.34 -5.07 -5.93
C PHE A 144 -7.15 -4.28 -5.39
N ASP A 145 -6.21 -4.01 -6.27
CA ASP A 145 -5.15 -3.03 -6.01
C ASP A 145 -5.76 -1.64 -6.25
N TYR A 146 -6.04 -0.93 -5.15
CA TYR A 146 -6.61 0.41 -5.17
C TYR A 146 -5.51 1.47 -5.25
N ASN A 147 -4.53 1.24 -6.13
CA ASN A 147 -3.51 2.23 -6.45
C ASN A 147 -4.18 3.55 -6.87
N ALA A 148 -3.94 4.59 -6.08
CA ALA A 148 -4.52 5.92 -6.25
C ALA A 148 -3.70 6.80 -7.22
N ASP A 149 -2.53 6.34 -7.67
CA ASP A 149 -1.60 7.11 -8.49
C ASP A 149 -2.15 7.36 -9.90
N ASN A 150 -2.19 8.63 -10.31
CA ASN A 150 -2.15 9.08 -11.71
C ASN A 150 -3.02 8.30 -12.74
N GLY A 151 -4.24 7.92 -12.37
CA GLY A 151 -5.14 7.17 -13.26
C GLY A 151 -4.73 5.71 -13.43
N GLY A 152 -4.06 5.13 -12.43
CA GLY A 152 -3.83 3.71 -12.28
C GLY A 152 -5.11 2.93 -12.48
N SER A 153 -5.02 1.81 -13.18
CA SER A 153 -6.17 0.92 -13.31
C SER A 153 -6.32 0.12 -12.03
N ILE A 154 -7.49 0.19 -11.40
CA ILE A 154 -7.89 -0.77 -10.36
C ILE A 154 -7.84 -2.17 -10.99
N THR A 155 -6.90 -3.00 -10.54
CA THR A 155 -6.70 -4.34 -11.09
C THR A 155 -7.01 -5.40 -10.04
N PRO A 156 -7.61 -6.54 -10.44
CA PRO A 156 -7.77 -7.65 -9.52
C PRO A 156 -6.40 -8.14 -9.07
N THR A 157 -6.23 -8.39 -7.77
CA THR A 157 -5.03 -9.04 -7.26
C THR A 157 -5.25 -10.54 -7.14
N ASN A 158 -4.26 -11.25 -6.62
CA ASN A 158 -4.32 -12.66 -6.29
C ASN A 158 -4.65 -12.92 -4.81
N THR A 159 -5.15 -11.92 -4.09
CA THR A 159 -5.52 -12.04 -2.67
C THR A 159 -7.04 -11.93 -2.49
N THR A 160 -7.50 -12.44 -1.35
CA THR A 160 -8.87 -12.28 -0.89
C THR A 160 -8.89 -11.44 0.39
N GLY A 161 -10.06 -11.01 0.82
CA GLY A 161 -10.17 -10.19 2.02
C GLY A 161 -11.56 -9.61 2.15
N GLN A 162 -11.65 -8.44 2.78
CA GLN A 162 -12.90 -7.73 2.97
C GLN A 162 -12.74 -6.23 2.75
N VAL A 163 -13.75 -5.64 2.11
CA VAL A 163 -13.94 -4.19 2.00
C VAL A 163 -15.00 -3.77 3.02
N LYS A 164 -14.72 -2.68 3.73
CA LYS A 164 -15.65 -2.00 4.64
C LYS A 164 -15.92 -0.61 4.11
N GLU A 165 -17.17 -0.30 3.89
CA GLU A 165 -17.62 0.94 3.27
C GLU A 165 -18.16 1.90 4.33
N TYR A 166 -17.84 3.18 4.21
CA TYR A 166 -18.28 4.22 5.13
C TYR A 166 -18.72 5.46 4.38
N LEU A 167 -19.73 6.14 4.91
CA LEU A 167 -20.07 7.51 4.55
C LEU A 167 -19.40 8.46 5.53
N VAL A 168 -18.55 9.34 5.01
CA VAL A 168 -17.81 10.31 5.81
C VAL A 168 -18.37 11.71 5.56
N THR A 169 -18.58 12.46 6.65
CA THR A 169 -18.93 13.89 6.62
C THR A 169 -17.91 14.67 7.41
N VAL A 170 -17.27 15.64 6.77
CA VAL A 170 -16.25 16.53 7.35
C VAL A 170 -16.76 17.97 7.37
N SER A 171 -16.47 18.71 8.43
CA SER A 171 -16.66 20.16 8.53
C SER A 171 -15.62 20.78 9.46
N GLY A 172 -15.18 22.00 9.16
CA GLY A 172 -14.27 22.77 10.03
C GLY A 172 -12.77 22.52 9.82
N TYR A 173 -12.40 21.47 9.09
CA TYR A 173 -11.02 21.18 8.71
C TYR A 173 -10.72 21.65 7.28
N THR A 174 -9.51 22.15 7.05
CA THR A 174 -9.03 22.53 5.71
C THR A 174 -8.63 21.31 4.88
N SER A 175 -8.15 20.26 5.54
CA SER A 175 -7.91 18.93 4.97
C SER A 175 -8.11 17.84 6.01
N VAL A 176 -8.36 16.62 5.54
CA VAL A 176 -8.31 15.40 6.35
C VAL A 176 -7.62 14.35 5.52
N HIS A 177 -6.56 13.76 6.06
CA HIS A 177 -5.87 12.62 5.49
C HIS A 177 -6.31 11.34 6.20
N PHE A 178 -6.53 10.28 5.44
CA PHE A 178 -7.02 9.00 5.96
C PHE A 178 -5.95 7.94 5.81
N ASP A 179 -5.68 7.25 6.91
CA ASP A 179 -4.86 6.06 6.98
C ASP A 179 -5.61 4.96 7.73
N MET A 180 -5.08 3.75 7.64
CA MET A 180 -5.51 2.61 8.41
C MET A 180 -4.29 1.85 8.92
N TYR A 181 -4.37 1.37 10.15
CA TYR A 181 -3.37 0.49 10.71
C TYR A 181 -4.01 -0.60 11.56
N GLY A 182 -3.33 -1.73 11.70
CA GLY A 182 -3.85 -2.88 12.45
C GLY A 182 -2.78 -3.93 12.68
N GLN A 183 -3.13 -4.97 13.43
CA GLN A 183 -2.27 -6.13 13.62
C GLN A 183 -2.57 -7.20 12.58
N GLU A 184 -1.57 -7.53 11.78
CA GLU A 184 -1.55 -8.77 11.01
C GLU A 184 -0.99 -9.89 11.90
N ILE A 185 -1.75 -10.97 12.02
CA ILE A 185 -1.28 -12.24 12.56
C ILE A 185 -1.03 -13.17 11.38
N SER A 186 0.22 -13.61 11.20
CA SER A 186 0.58 -14.56 10.14
C SER A 186 1.12 -15.86 10.73
N ASP A 187 0.82 -17.00 10.08
CA ASP A 187 1.39 -18.30 10.43
C ASP A 187 2.60 -18.64 9.56
N ILE A 188 3.79 -18.47 10.12
CA ILE A 188 5.06 -18.76 9.44
C ILE A 188 5.68 -19.99 10.09
N ASP A 189 5.75 -21.10 9.34
CA ASP A 189 6.30 -22.38 9.80
C ASP A 189 5.62 -22.94 11.07
N ASN A 190 4.28 -22.86 11.15
CA ASN A 190 3.47 -23.23 12.32
C ASN A 190 3.76 -22.36 13.55
N LYS A 191 4.07 -21.08 13.34
CA LYS A 191 4.29 -20.09 14.40
C LYS A 191 3.56 -18.81 14.05
N LEU A 192 2.65 -18.44 14.94
CA LEU A 192 1.96 -17.16 14.86
C LEU A 192 2.95 -16.02 15.15
N LYS A 193 3.02 -15.08 14.22
CA LYS A 193 3.76 -13.83 14.35
C LYS A 193 2.76 -12.69 14.21
N ALA A 194 2.84 -11.74 15.13
CA ALA A 194 2.10 -10.48 15.03
C ALA A 194 3.03 -9.38 14.48
N SER A 195 2.57 -8.64 13.48
CA SER A 195 3.16 -7.38 13.03
C SER A 195 2.10 -6.29 12.96
N TRP A 196 2.52 -5.04 13.18
CA TRP A 196 1.68 -3.89 12.89
C TRP A 196 1.91 -3.50 11.44
N GLU A 197 0.81 -3.42 10.69
CA GLU A 197 0.79 -3.00 9.29
C GLU A 197 0.00 -1.69 9.19
N MET A 198 0.34 -0.84 8.21
CA MET A 198 -0.26 0.48 8.00
C MET A 198 -0.45 0.77 6.50
N SER A 199 -1.45 1.56 6.12
CA SER A 199 -1.59 2.18 4.81
C SER A 199 -0.96 3.59 4.76
N PRO A 200 -0.44 4.05 3.61
CA PRO A 200 0.04 3.23 2.51
C PRO A 200 1.29 2.46 2.95
N GLY A 201 1.17 1.14 2.93
CA GLY A 201 2.22 0.20 3.35
C GLY A 201 2.98 -0.38 2.18
N SER A 202 2.65 0.00 0.94
CA SER A 202 3.48 -0.30 -0.21
C SER A 202 4.72 0.57 -0.11
N HIS A 203 5.72 0.07 0.61
CA HIS A 203 7.05 0.13 0.05
C HIS A 203 6.98 -0.57 -1.30
N ASP A 204 6.51 0.14 -2.32
CA ASP A 204 6.94 -0.08 -3.67
C ASP A 204 8.45 -0.16 -3.55
N VAL A 205 8.97 -1.38 -3.61
CA VAL A 205 10.36 -1.62 -3.92
C VAL A 205 10.53 -1.11 -5.35
N THR A 206 10.63 0.21 -5.48
CA THR A 206 11.19 0.93 -6.62
C THR A 206 12.59 0.41 -6.93
N TRP A 207 13.14 -0.44 -6.03
CA TRP A 207 14.40 -1.13 -6.16
C TRP A 207 14.30 -2.66 -6.08
N ILE A 208 13.38 -3.27 -6.84
CA ILE A 208 13.78 -4.51 -7.53
C ILE A 208 14.90 -4.07 -8.48
N PRO A 209 16.12 -4.66 -8.46
CA PRO A 209 17.13 -4.33 -9.46
C PRO A 209 16.44 -4.47 -10.80
N ALA A 210 16.27 -3.35 -11.51
CA ALA A 210 15.52 -3.33 -12.76
C ALA A 210 16.00 -4.56 -13.57
N PRO A 211 15.14 -5.29 -14.28
CA PRO A 211 15.58 -6.43 -15.09
C PRO A 211 16.85 -6.11 -15.92
N GLY A 212 17.02 -4.83 -16.28
CA GLY A 212 18.24 -4.22 -16.79
C GLY A 212 19.52 -4.39 -15.95
N ALA A 213 19.53 -4.24 -14.62
CA ALA A 213 20.69 -4.45 -13.76
C ALA A 213 21.17 -5.91 -13.74
N ILE A 214 20.24 -6.87 -13.68
CA ILE A 214 20.55 -8.31 -13.80
C ILE A 214 21.08 -8.61 -15.21
N LEU A 215 20.43 -8.06 -16.24
CA LEU A 215 20.87 -8.20 -17.63
C LEU A 215 22.25 -7.58 -17.86
N LEU A 216 22.51 -6.37 -17.38
CA LEU A 216 23.80 -5.67 -17.49
C LEU A 216 24.90 -6.41 -16.75
N SER A 217 24.60 -6.96 -15.57
CA SER A 217 25.51 -7.84 -14.83
C SER A 217 25.82 -9.10 -15.63
N GLY A 218 24.80 -9.73 -16.23
CA GLY A 218 24.97 -10.88 -17.11
C GLY A 218 25.81 -10.58 -18.37
N ILE A 219 25.56 -9.44 -19.02
CA ILE A 219 26.34 -8.96 -20.18
C ILE A 219 27.79 -8.70 -19.77
N GLY A 220 28.01 -8.06 -18.62
CA GLY A 220 29.33 -7.78 -18.07
C GLY A 220 30.15 -9.06 -17.86
N VAL A 221 29.57 -10.06 -17.19
CA VAL A 221 30.23 -11.36 -16.96
C VAL A 221 30.52 -12.09 -18.28
N ALA A 222 29.58 -12.08 -19.23
CA ALA A 222 29.77 -12.70 -20.53
C ALA A 222 30.90 -12.04 -21.36
N LEU A 223 30.99 -10.71 -21.35
CA LEU A 223 32.05 -9.96 -22.02
C LEU A 223 33.42 -10.22 -21.38
N VAL A 224 33.51 -10.20 -20.05
CA VAL A 224 34.75 -10.52 -19.32
C VAL A 224 35.21 -11.94 -19.63
N GLY A 225 34.31 -12.92 -19.58
CA GLY A 225 34.62 -14.31 -19.94
C GLY A 225 35.12 -14.46 -21.40
N TRP A 226 34.51 -13.72 -22.32
CA TRP A 226 34.92 -13.72 -23.73
C TRP A 226 36.30 -13.10 -23.96
N MET A 227 36.60 -11.96 -23.31
CA MET A 227 37.93 -11.33 -23.39
C MET A 227 39.02 -12.23 -22.82
N ARG A 228 38.78 -12.89 -21.68
CA ARG A 228 39.75 -13.80 -21.06
C ARG A 228 40.09 -14.98 -21.98
N ARG A 229 39.11 -15.54 -22.69
CA ARG A 229 39.33 -16.63 -23.66
C ARG A 229 40.20 -16.22 -24.85
N ARG A 230 40.14 -14.96 -25.27
CA ARG A 230 40.95 -14.45 -26.40
C ARG A 230 42.41 -14.17 -26.04
N HIS A 231 42.73 -13.93 -24.77
CA HIS A 231 44.11 -13.70 -24.33
C HIS A 231 44.92 -14.99 -24.09
N THR A 232 44.24 -16.14 -23.98
CA THR A 232 44.88 -17.46 -23.79
C THR A 232 45.08 -18.25 -25.09
N LEU A 233 44.80 -17.66 -26.25
CA LEU A 233 45.04 -18.23 -27.59
C LEU A 233 46.05 -17.35 -28.33
#